data_AF-A0A1Y3WQX8-F1
#
_entry.id   AF-A0A1Y3WQX8-F1
#
_cell.length_a   1.000
_cell.length_b   1.000
_cell.length_c   1.000
_cell.angle_alpha   90.00
_cell.angle_beta   90.00
_cell.angle_gamma   90.00
#
_symmetry.space_group_name_H-M   'P 1'
#
loop_
_entity.id
_entity.type
_entity.pdbx_description
1 polymer ?
#
loop_
_entity_poly.entity_id
_entity_poly.type
_entity_poly.pdbx_seq_one_letter_code
_entity_poly.pdbx_strand_id
1 'polypeptide(L)'
;MTVLEQCQAWHEQDKHNAIVNTLEALPDSQRTAETDMELARAYNNLADPGKVNARDLLWRAIHRMEPHRSQLQDTYSWNFRMGYAYYYLDMGDAARPYLERALALHPGDDPSVNTVSELREMIDGCVTPPPPQLDPDTGSILTREDIDFLRSCHEGTYGYFYKMLHHLYELIQRGIEEGRFTEVQARQDLQLALWFCYACNNTDTYEYYYQAAMWMPDSEAAADAAGCGMWYYRYACALVYCGRLSEARRYAETGALKDPGYPWTWLLLGKLRAHDGCKTQALEAVQKGLALVPGDYEFLTLQQEILAGASLEQMEYHWIDPTADGDLQDGQGPQEDADEKMRVISCIVTDPKRLRQFYKLFRCQPTDYERNCPYCTLHYKVRRKYPVDLVFRMNEAAISKIDPDWLRLQKERLDDGRWLTRRARLDVTGTLDTVLIDLGRTVSLIYKVDGAEDQFFQVWLDSDGNLTSPPDSGEEDGADDEA
;
A
#
# COMPACT_ATOMS: atom_id res chain seq x y z
N MET A 1 -29.66 16.35 -0.68
CA MET A 1 -28.45 16.29 -1.49
C MET A 1 -28.04 14.83 -1.59
N THR A 2 -27.91 14.31 -2.81
CA THR A 2 -27.41 12.95 -3.06
C THR A 2 -25.89 12.88 -2.80
N VAL A 3 -25.33 11.67 -2.71
CA VAL A 3 -23.88 11.51 -2.55
C VAL A 3 -23.10 12.11 -3.73
N LEU A 4 -23.62 11.94 -4.95
CA LEU A 4 -23.01 12.50 -6.17
C LEU A 4 -23.05 14.03 -6.20
N GLU A 5 -24.18 14.65 -5.81
CA GLU A 5 -24.28 16.11 -5.69
C GLU A 5 -23.28 16.65 -4.67
N GLN A 6 -23.05 15.94 -3.56
CA GLN A 6 -22.05 16.32 -2.57
C GLN A 6 -20.62 16.17 -3.11
N CYS A 7 -20.33 15.10 -3.86
CA CYS A 7 -19.04 14.89 -4.51
C CYS A 7 -18.73 15.99 -5.52
N GLN A 8 -19.71 16.39 -6.33
CA GLN A 8 -19.58 17.51 -7.26
C GLN A 8 -19.27 18.83 -6.53
N ALA A 9 -19.99 19.12 -5.45
CA ALA A 9 -19.72 20.31 -4.64
C ALA A 9 -18.32 20.29 -3.99
N TRP A 10 -17.80 19.11 -3.62
CA TRP A 10 -16.43 18.99 -3.13
C TRP A 10 -15.39 19.12 -4.24
N HIS A 11 -15.69 18.63 -5.45
CA HIS A 11 -14.82 18.77 -6.61
C HIS A 11 -14.62 20.25 -6.96
N GLU A 12 -15.68 21.05 -6.99
CA GLU A 12 -15.62 22.51 -7.20
C GLU A 12 -14.83 23.27 -6.11
N GLN A 13 -14.56 22.63 -4.98
CA GLN A 13 -13.81 23.18 -3.85
C GLN A 13 -12.40 22.57 -3.72
N ASP A 14 -11.95 21.79 -4.71
CA ASP A 14 -10.69 21.04 -4.71
C ASP A 14 -10.54 20.06 -3.52
N LYS A 15 -11.67 19.63 -2.93
CA LYS A 15 -11.73 18.72 -1.78
C LYS A 15 -11.76 17.25 -2.21
N HIS A 16 -10.79 16.84 -3.03
CA HIS A 16 -10.78 15.50 -3.61
C HIS A 16 -10.62 14.38 -2.57
N ASN A 17 -9.87 14.61 -1.49
CA ASN A 17 -9.79 13.68 -0.35
C ASN A 17 -11.17 13.39 0.27
N ALA A 18 -12.08 14.38 0.30
CA ALA A 18 -13.43 14.16 0.82
C ALA A 18 -14.27 13.26 -0.09
N ILE A 19 -14.09 13.37 -1.41
CA ILE A 19 -14.73 12.50 -2.41
C ILE A 19 -14.23 11.06 -2.22
N VAL A 20 -12.91 10.87 -2.18
CA VAL A 20 -12.28 9.55 -1.97
C VAL A 20 -12.78 8.92 -0.68
N ASN A 21 -12.66 9.64 0.44
CA ASN A 21 -13.08 9.16 1.77
C ASN A 21 -14.56 8.73 1.81
N THR A 22 -15.43 9.45 1.10
CA THR A 22 -16.87 9.17 1.08
C THR A 22 -17.21 7.99 0.18
N LEU A 23 -16.67 7.94 -1.04
CA LEU A 23 -17.01 6.92 -2.03
C LEU A 23 -16.30 5.59 -1.74
N GLU A 24 -15.13 5.59 -1.12
CA GLU A 24 -14.48 4.36 -0.64
C GLU A 24 -15.25 3.68 0.49
N ALA A 25 -15.94 4.46 1.33
CA ALA A 25 -16.73 3.93 2.42
C ALA A 25 -18.06 3.29 1.95
N LEU A 26 -18.42 3.44 0.67
CA LEU A 26 -19.59 2.79 0.11
C LEU A 26 -19.36 1.28 -0.04
N PRO A 27 -20.32 0.43 0.37
CA PRO A 27 -20.32 -0.98 0.04
C PRO A 27 -20.30 -1.19 -1.48
N ASP A 28 -19.64 -2.25 -1.96
CA ASP A 28 -19.56 -2.54 -3.41
C ASP A 28 -20.94 -2.66 -4.07
N SER A 29 -21.94 -3.17 -3.34
CA SER A 29 -23.35 -3.26 -3.82
C SER A 29 -24.03 -1.90 -4.04
N GLN A 30 -23.47 -0.81 -3.52
CA GLN A 30 -23.97 0.55 -3.67
C GLN A 30 -23.15 1.36 -4.68
N ARG A 31 -22.09 0.78 -5.26
CA ARG A 31 -21.30 1.41 -6.31
C ARG A 31 -22.02 1.31 -7.65
N THR A 32 -21.88 2.38 -8.42
CA THR A 32 -22.43 2.60 -9.77
C THR A 32 -21.33 3.10 -10.68
N ALA A 33 -21.54 3.03 -11.99
CA ALA A 33 -20.61 3.60 -12.97
C ALA A 33 -20.33 5.08 -12.68
N GLU A 34 -21.36 5.85 -12.31
CA GLU A 34 -21.26 7.27 -11.99
C GLU A 34 -20.41 7.52 -10.73
N THR A 35 -20.64 6.77 -9.66
CA THR A 35 -19.83 6.91 -8.44
C THR A 35 -18.38 6.46 -8.65
N ASP A 36 -18.14 5.42 -9.44
CA ASP A 36 -16.78 4.97 -9.73
C ASP A 36 -16.04 5.95 -10.65
N MET A 37 -16.73 6.61 -11.59
CA MET A 37 -16.18 7.68 -12.42
C MET A 37 -15.83 8.94 -11.60
N GLU A 38 -16.65 9.28 -10.61
CA GLU A 38 -16.36 10.36 -9.66
C GLU A 38 -15.16 10.04 -8.76
N LEU A 39 -15.08 8.79 -8.28
CA LEU A 39 -13.94 8.31 -7.51
C LEU A 39 -12.65 8.31 -8.34
N ALA A 40 -12.71 7.84 -9.58
CA ALA A 40 -11.58 7.86 -10.51
C ALA A 40 -11.11 9.29 -10.80
N ARG A 41 -12.03 10.26 -10.97
CA ARG A 41 -11.69 11.68 -11.08
C ARG A 41 -10.91 12.17 -9.85
N ALA A 42 -11.42 11.86 -8.67
CA ALA A 42 -10.78 12.27 -7.42
C ALA A 42 -9.37 11.67 -7.28
N TYR A 43 -9.18 10.40 -7.64
CA TYR A 43 -7.85 9.79 -7.68
C TYR A 43 -6.91 10.46 -8.68
N ASN A 44 -7.37 10.74 -9.91
CA ASN A 44 -6.54 11.43 -10.91
C ASN A 44 -6.07 12.80 -10.40
N ASN A 45 -6.96 13.57 -9.77
CA ASN A 45 -6.59 14.88 -9.25
C ASN A 45 -5.68 14.82 -8.01
N LEU A 46 -5.74 13.75 -7.22
CA LEU A 46 -4.88 13.54 -6.05
C LEU A 46 -3.52 12.93 -6.40
N ALA A 47 -3.38 12.35 -7.59
CA ALA A 47 -2.17 11.73 -8.09
C ALA A 47 -1.12 12.77 -8.50
N ASP A 48 -0.66 13.55 -7.54
CA ASP A 48 0.46 14.48 -7.68
C ASP A 48 1.75 13.69 -7.95
N PRO A 49 2.43 13.87 -9.10
CA PRO A 49 3.66 13.13 -9.44
C PRO A 49 4.77 13.22 -8.38
N GLY A 50 4.76 14.23 -7.52
CA GLY A 50 5.71 14.36 -6.42
C GLY A 50 5.41 13.48 -5.20
N LYS A 51 4.24 12.83 -5.13
CA LYS A 51 3.83 11.98 -4.00
C LYS A 51 4.06 10.49 -4.29
N VAL A 52 4.57 9.77 -3.28
CA VAL A 52 4.89 8.32 -3.36
C VAL A 52 3.70 7.45 -3.79
N ASN A 53 2.47 7.87 -3.48
CA ASN A 53 1.24 7.14 -3.77
C ASN A 53 0.61 7.45 -5.14
N ALA A 54 1.16 8.39 -5.92
CA ALA A 54 0.53 8.86 -7.15
C ALA A 54 0.22 7.72 -8.12
N ARG A 55 1.19 6.81 -8.33
CA ARG A 55 1.01 5.64 -9.19
C ARG A 55 -0.11 4.70 -8.72
N ASP A 56 -0.23 4.44 -7.41
CA ASP A 56 -1.34 3.63 -6.87
C ASP A 56 -2.70 4.30 -7.14
N LEU A 57 -2.80 5.62 -6.93
CA LEU A 57 -4.04 6.36 -7.22
C LEU A 57 -4.41 6.27 -8.72
N LEU A 58 -3.46 6.40 -9.63
CA LEU A 58 -3.68 6.28 -11.08
C LEU A 58 -4.14 4.87 -11.46
N TRP A 59 -3.48 3.83 -10.92
CA TRP A 59 -3.93 2.46 -11.10
C TRP A 59 -5.32 2.21 -10.54
N ARG A 60 -5.62 2.73 -9.35
CA ARG A 60 -6.95 2.62 -8.75
C ARG A 60 -8.01 3.33 -9.59
N ALA A 61 -7.68 4.46 -10.23
CA ALA A 61 -8.58 5.10 -11.18
C ALA A 61 -8.88 4.16 -12.37
N ILE A 62 -7.85 3.59 -13.00
CA ILE A 62 -8.00 2.65 -14.12
C ILE A 62 -8.85 1.43 -13.71
N HIS A 63 -8.50 0.76 -12.61
CA HIS A 63 -9.20 -0.43 -12.13
C HIS A 63 -10.67 -0.18 -11.76
N ARG A 64 -11.01 1.05 -11.34
CA ARG A 64 -12.40 1.44 -11.06
C ARG A 64 -13.19 1.71 -12.33
N MET A 65 -12.55 2.24 -13.37
CA MET A 65 -13.21 2.55 -14.65
C MET A 65 -13.31 1.36 -15.59
N GLU A 66 -12.38 0.40 -15.51
CA GLU A 66 -12.29 -0.74 -16.45
C GLU A 66 -13.56 -1.60 -16.52
N PRO A 67 -14.23 -1.96 -15.41
CA PRO A 67 -15.48 -2.75 -15.46
C PRO A 67 -16.60 -2.08 -16.26
N HIS A 68 -16.55 -0.74 -16.39
CA HIS A 68 -17.58 0.07 -17.05
C HIS A 68 -17.26 0.35 -18.52
N ARG A 69 -16.18 -0.22 -19.09
CA ARG A 69 -15.75 -0.01 -20.49
C ARG A 69 -16.90 -0.18 -21.48
N SER A 70 -17.66 -1.27 -21.39
CA SER A 70 -18.76 -1.56 -22.34
C SER A 70 -19.85 -0.47 -22.39
N GLN A 71 -20.06 0.24 -21.28
CA GLN A 71 -21.01 1.33 -21.16
C GLN A 71 -20.39 2.68 -21.52
N LEU A 72 -19.12 2.91 -21.17
CA LEU A 72 -18.52 4.25 -21.13
C LEU A 72 -17.46 4.51 -22.19
N GLN A 73 -17.03 3.52 -22.97
CA GLN A 73 -15.91 3.67 -23.91
C GLN A 73 -16.08 4.73 -25.00
N ASP A 74 -17.31 5.16 -25.25
CA ASP A 74 -17.64 6.21 -26.22
C ASP A 74 -17.89 7.58 -25.58
N THR A 75 -17.70 7.70 -24.26
CA THR A 75 -17.82 8.97 -23.53
C THR A 75 -16.48 9.71 -23.49
N TYR A 76 -16.54 11.04 -23.52
CA TYR A 76 -15.35 11.88 -23.38
C TYR A 76 -14.70 11.65 -22.01
N SER A 77 -15.49 11.76 -20.93
CA SER A 77 -15.02 11.66 -19.56
C SER A 77 -14.24 10.39 -19.24
N TRP A 78 -14.67 9.24 -19.76
CA TRP A 78 -13.95 7.97 -19.57
C TRP A 78 -12.64 7.94 -20.34
N ASN A 79 -12.65 8.31 -21.63
CA ASN A 79 -11.44 8.32 -22.44
C ASN A 79 -10.41 9.31 -21.89
N PHE A 80 -10.84 10.50 -21.48
CA PHE A 80 -9.92 11.48 -20.90
C PHE A 80 -9.27 10.96 -19.61
N ARG A 81 -10.05 10.41 -18.67
CA ARG A 81 -9.52 9.92 -17.39
C ARG A 81 -8.62 8.69 -17.57
N MET A 82 -8.98 7.76 -18.45
CA MET A 82 -8.13 6.62 -18.78
C MET A 82 -6.80 7.09 -19.41
N GLY A 83 -6.88 8.01 -20.38
CA GLY A 83 -5.72 8.59 -21.03
C GLY A 83 -4.81 9.38 -20.07
N TYR A 84 -5.42 10.19 -19.19
CA TYR A 84 -4.73 10.91 -18.12
C TYR A 84 -4.00 9.96 -17.18
N ALA A 85 -4.68 8.91 -16.72
CA ALA A 85 -4.10 7.93 -15.82
C ALA A 85 -2.86 7.25 -16.43
N TYR A 86 -2.99 6.74 -17.66
CA TYR A 86 -1.85 6.11 -18.35
C TYR A 86 -0.74 7.10 -18.69
N TYR A 87 -1.08 8.36 -19.02
CA TYR A 87 -0.08 9.39 -19.33
C TYR A 87 0.83 9.65 -18.12
N TYR A 88 0.26 9.86 -16.93
CA TYR A 88 1.03 10.08 -15.71
C TYR A 88 1.62 8.79 -15.09
N LEU A 89 1.29 7.62 -15.63
CA LEU A 89 2.01 6.38 -15.36
C LEU A 89 3.23 6.20 -16.27
N ASP A 90 3.52 7.16 -17.15
CA ASP A 90 4.53 7.13 -18.21
C ASP A 90 4.30 5.99 -19.23
N MET A 91 3.04 5.63 -19.44
CA MET A 91 2.61 4.58 -20.38
C MET A 91 2.04 5.20 -21.67
N GLY A 92 2.88 5.93 -22.41
CA GLY A 92 2.47 6.71 -23.59
C GLY A 92 1.71 5.91 -24.66
N ASP A 93 2.13 4.67 -24.93
CA ASP A 93 1.44 3.78 -25.89
C ASP A 93 0.01 3.44 -25.47
N ALA A 94 -0.20 3.24 -24.17
CA ALA A 94 -1.53 2.98 -23.62
C ALA A 94 -2.37 4.25 -23.54
N ALA A 95 -1.75 5.39 -23.20
CA ALA A 95 -2.42 6.68 -23.03
C ALA A 95 -2.95 7.26 -24.35
N ARG A 96 -2.11 7.24 -25.40
CA ARG A 96 -2.39 7.87 -26.70
C ARG A 96 -3.76 7.54 -27.29
N PRO A 97 -4.19 6.26 -27.46
CA PRO A 97 -5.47 5.96 -28.08
C PRO A 97 -6.67 6.52 -27.29
N TYR A 98 -6.59 6.54 -25.95
CA TYR A 98 -7.63 7.15 -25.12
C TYR A 98 -7.65 8.67 -25.26
N LEU A 99 -6.50 9.32 -25.26
CA LEU A 99 -6.41 10.77 -25.42
C LEU A 99 -6.87 11.23 -26.81
N GLU A 100 -6.52 10.50 -27.87
CA GLU A 100 -7.00 10.75 -29.24
C GLU A 100 -8.52 10.59 -29.34
N ARG A 101 -9.09 9.57 -28.68
CA ARG A 101 -10.54 9.38 -28.60
C ARG A 101 -11.21 10.51 -27.82
N ALA A 102 -10.63 10.94 -26.69
CA ALA A 102 -11.10 12.10 -25.94
C ALA A 102 -11.07 13.37 -26.80
N LEU A 103 -9.99 13.62 -27.53
CA LEU A 103 -9.88 14.75 -28.45
C LEU A 103 -10.96 14.73 -29.54
N ALA A 104 -11.27 13.56 -30.10
CA ALA A 104 -12.34 13.42 -31.09
C ALA A 104 -13.75 13.67 -30.53
N LEU A 105 -13.93 13.51 -29.22
CA LEU A 105 -15.21 13.71 -28.51
C LEU A 105 -15.32 15.09 -27.84
N HIS A 106 -14.26 15.91 -27.88
CA HIS A 106 -14.21 17.24 -27.25
C HIS A 106 -15.30 18.19 -27.81
N PRO A 107 -15.96 19.04 -26.98
CA PRO A 107 -15.70 19.28 -25.55
C PRO A 107 -16.36 18.28 -24.59
N GLY A 108 -16.97 17.22 -25.12
CA GLY A 108 -17.45 16.10 -24.32
C GLY A 108 -18.68 16.39 -23.47
N ASP A 109 -18.78 15.63 -22.37
CA ASP A 109 -19.83 15.63 -21.37
C ASP A 109 -19.54 16.55 -20.17
N ASP A 110 -18.32 17.10 -20.07
CA ASP A 110 -17.94 18.16 -19.13
C ASP A 110 -17.02 19.18 -19.85
N PRO A 111 -17.60 20.24 -20.45
CA PRO A 111 -16.87 21.19 -21.28
C PRO A 111 -16.06 22.22 -20.47
N SER A 112 -16.07 22.13 -19.13
CA SER A 112 -15.52 23.17 -18.25
C SER A 112 -14.00 23.05 -18.02
N VAL A 113 -13.39 21.92 -18.40
CA VAL A 113 -11.99 21.59 -18.14
C VAL A 113 -11.35 20.91 -19.35
N ASN A 114 -10.03 21.07 -19.50
CA ASN A 114 -9.19 20.47 -20.55
C ASN A 114 -9.52 20.96 -21.97
N THR A 115 -8.70 21.86 -22.47
CA THR A 115 -8.75 22.44 -23.81
C THR A 115 -8.24 21.47 -24.87
N VAL A 116 -8.61 21.74 -26.14
CA VAL A 116 -8.00 21.05 -27.29
C VAL A 116 -6.47 21.19 -27.31
N SER A 117 -5.91 22.29 -26.78
CA SER A 117 -4.45 22.47 -26.68
C SER A 117 -3.85 21.48 -25.70
N GLU A 118 -4.39 21.41 -24.48
CA GLU A 118 -3.90 20.50 -23.42
C GLU A 118 -3.97 19.03 -23.85
N LEU A 119 -5.06 18.61 -24.49
CA LEU A 119 -5.18 17.26 -25.05
C LEU A 119 -4.09 16.97 -26.09
N ARG A 120 -3.83 17.91 -27.01
CA ARG A 120 -2.77 17.76 -28.01
C ARG A 120 -1.39 17.73 -27.37
N GLU A 121 -1.13 18.57 -26.38
CA GLU A 121 0.11 18.57 -25.62
C GLU A 121 0.37 17.23 -24.92
N MET A 122 -0.65 16.63 -24.28
CA MET A 122 -0.54 15.30 -23.69
C MET A 122 -0.29 14.21 -24.75
N ILE A 123 -1.01 14.26 -25.88
CA ILE A 123 -0.83 13.32 -27.00
C ILE A 123 0.58 13.44 -27.59
N ASP A 124 1.09 14.66 -27.79
CA ASP A 124 2.43 14.91 -28.30
C ASP A 124 3.49 14.49 -27.28
N GLY A 125 3.20 14.61 -25.98
CA GLY A 125 4.04 14.14 -24.88
C GLY A 125 4.00 12.62 -24.64
N CYS A 126 3.09 11.86 -25.28
CA CYS A 126 3.07 10.40 -25.19
C CYS A 126 4.28 9.82 -25.93
N VAL A 127 5.37 9.56 -25.19
CA VAL A 127 6.58 8.94 -25.74
C VAL A 127 6.50 7.42 -25.60
N THR A 128 6.91 6.72 -26.66
CA THR A 128 7.13 5.27 -26.65
C THR A 128 8.62 5.02 -26.41
N PRO A 129 9.03 4.47 -25.25
CA PRO A 129 10.43 4.12 -25.05
C PRO A 129 10.83 2.94 -25.96
N PRO A 130 12.12 2.81 -26.32
CA PRO A 130 12.59 1.59 -26.98
C PRO A 130 12.31 0.37 -26.10
N PRO A 131 12.15 -0.84 -26.68
CA PRO A 131 11.97 -2.06 -25.90
C PRO A 131 13.08 -2.25 -24.86
N PRO A 132 12.79 -2.81 -23.67
CA PRO A 132 13.81 -3.03 -22.66
C PRO A 132 14.83 -4.05 -23.14
N GLN A 133 16.09 -3.89 -22.71
CA GLN A 133 17.10 -4.91 -22.89
C GLN A 133 16.85 -6.04 -21.88
N LEU A 134 16.43 -7.20 -22.41
CA LEU A 134 16.20 -8.41 -21.62
C LEU A 134 17.41 -9.34 -21.69
N ASP A 135 17.66 -10.06 -20.61
CA ASP A 135 18.59 -11.17 -20.59
C ASP A 135 18.04 -12.32 -21.47
N PRO A 136 18.84 -12.89 -22.37
CA PRO A 136 18.37 -13.90 -23.32
C PRO A 136 18.01 -15.24 -22.67
N ASP A 137 18.60 -15.57 -21.52
CA ASP A 137 18.41 -16.86 -20.84
C ASP A 137 17.18 -16.85 -19.93
N THR A 138 16.84 -15.70 -19.36
CA THR A 138 15.68 -15.55 -18.47
C THR A 138 14.48 -14.92 -19.18
N GLY A 139 14.69 -14.19 -20.28
CA GLY A 139 13.66 -13.38 -20.92
C GLY A 139 13.17 -12.22 -20.03
N SER A 140 13.96 -11.82 -19.04
CA SER A 140 13.65 -10.80 -18.04
C SER A 140 14.77 -9.77 -17.95
N ILE A 141 14.47 -8.63 -17.33
CA ILE A 141 15.48 -7.67 -16.85
C ILE A 141 16.47 -8.32 -15.86
N LEU A 142 16.03 -9.34 -15.12
CA LEU A 142 16.89 -10.08 -14.19
C LEU A 142 17.72 -11.12 -14.96
N THR A 143 19.04 -11.10 -14.76
CA THR A 143 19.93 -12.13 -15.29
C THR A 143 19.82 -13.43 -14.48
N ARG A 144 20.45 -14.51 -14.97
CA ARG A 144 20.57 -15.75 -14.20
C ARG A 144 21.28 -15.53 -12.86
N GLU A 145 22.36 -14.74 -12.87
CA GLU A 145 23.15 -14.43 -11.68
C GLU A 145 22.33 -13.66 -10.64
N ASP A 146 21.50 -12.71 -11.08
CA ASP A 146 20.59 -11.98 -10.19
C ASP A 146 19.59 -12.92 -9.52
N ILE A 147 18.96 -13.81 -10.29
CA ILE A 147 18.00 -14.77 -9.75
C ILE A 147 18.68 -15.73 -8.76
N ASP A 148 19.89 -16.18 -9.04
CA ASP A 148 20.62 -17.09 -8.16
C ASP A 148 21.10 -16.37 -6.88
N PHE A 149 21.47 -15.09 -6.97
CA PHE A 149 21.71 -14.26 -5.79
C PHE A 149 20.44 -14.13 -4.93
N LEU A 150 19.30 -13.78 -5.53
CA LEU A 150 18.04 -13.64 -4.81
C LEU A 150 17.61 -14.95 -4.14
N ARG A 151 17.82 -16.10 -4.80
CA ARG A 151 17.59 -17.41 -4.19
C ARG A 151 18.49 -17.67 -2.98
N SER A 152 19.77 -17.31 -3.07
CA SER A 152 20.72 -17.52 -1.97
C SER A 152 20.44 -16.67 -0.73
N CYS A 153 19.64 -15.60 -0.87
CA CYS A 153 19.18 -14.81 0.27
C CYS A 153 18.09 -15.52 1.11
N HIS A 154 17.72 -16.76 0.78
CA HIS A 154 16.81 -17.59 1.56
C HIS A 154 17.47 -18.95 1.86
N GLU A 155 17.88 -19.17 3.12
CA GLU A 155 18.47 -20.42 3.58
C GLU A 155 17.81 -20.89 4.89
N GLY A 156 17.14 -22.05 4.85
CA GLY A 156 16.48 -22.62 6.03
C GLY A 156 15.28 -21.80 6.50
N THR A 157 15.24 -21.49 7.80
CA THR A 157 14.10 -20.84 8.47
C THR A 157 14.15 -19.30 8.36
N TYR A 158 15.28 -18.72 7.98
CA TYR A 158 15.49 -17.26 7.94
C TYR A 158 15.77 -16.77 6.52
N GLY A 159 15.39 -15.54 6.22
CA GLY A 159 15.65 -14.90 4.93
C GLY A 159 16.23 -13.51 5.07
N TYR A 160 17.19 -13.17 4.22
CA TYR A 160 17.83 -11.87 4.13
C TYR A 160 17.05 -10.95 3.17
N PHE A 161 15.79 -10.66 3.50
CA PHE A 161 14.88 -9.98 2.58
C PHE A 161 15.24 -8.51 2.33
N TYR A 162 15.78 -7.80 3.32
CA TYR A 162 16.33 -6.45 3.13
C TYR A 162 17.52 -6.45 2.15
N LYS A 163 18.38 -7.48 2.20
CA LYS A 163 19.48 -7.65 1.24
C LYS A 163 18.97 -7.93 -0.17
N MET A 164 17.90 -8.73 -0.32
CA MET A 164 17.24 -8.91 -1.62
C MET A 164 16.72 -7.58 -2.17
N LEU A 165 16.03 -6.79 -1.34
CA LEU A 165 15.48 -5.51 -1.75
C LEU A 165 16.58 -4.52 -2.16
N HIS A 166 17.64 -4.42 -1.38
CA HIS A 166 18.80 -3.59 -1.70
C HIS A 166 19.37 -3.94 -3.08
N HIS A 167 19.63 -5.24 -3.35
CA HIS A 167 20.11 -5.71 -4.66
C HIS A 167 19.15 -5.34 -5.79
N LEU A 168 17.84 -5.52 -5.60
CA LEU A 168 16.83 -5.17 -6.60
C LEU A 168 16.84 -3.66 -6.89
N TYR A 169 16.90 -2.80 -5.87
CA TYR A 169 16.94 -1.35 -6.06
C TYR A 169 18.19 -0.91 -6.80
N GLU A 170 19.37 -1.41 -6.41
CA GLU A 170 20.62 -1.09 -7.10
C GLU A 170 20.61 -1.55 -8.57
N LEU A 171 20.09 -2.76 -8.83
CA LEU A 171 19.95 -3.29 -10.18
C LEU A 171 19.07 -2.40 -11.06
N ILE A 172 17.92 -1.97 -10.52
CA ILE A 172 16.96 -1.11 -11.23
C ILE A 172 17.57 0.25 -11.48
N GLN A 173 18.14 0.89 -10.46
CA GLN A 173 18.78 2.19 -10.56
C GLN A 173 19.88 2.17 -11.63
N ARG A 174 20.81 1.23 -11.55
CA ARG A 174 21.90 1.08 -12.52
C ARG A 174 21.37 0.84 -13.93
N GLY A 175 20.35 0.01 -14.09
CA GLY A 175 19.78 -0.29 -15.42
C GLY A 175 19.08 0.90 -16.07
N ILE A 176 18.44 1.75 -15.27
CA ILE A 176 17.87 3.02 -15.73
C ILE A 176 18.99 3.99 -16.13
N GLU A 177 20.02 4.15 -15.28
CA GLU A 177 21.17 5.04 -15.55
C GLU A 177 21.95 4.63 -16.81
N GLU A 178 22.08 3.33 -17.07
CA GLU A 178 22.71 2.75 -18.26
C GLU A 178 21.80 2.80 -19.51
N GLY A 179 20.54 3.19 -19.36
CA GLY A 179 19.56 3.24 -20.46
C GLY A 179 19.12 1.88 -21.00
N ARG A 180 19.25 0.82 -20.20
CA ARG A 180 18.84 -0.55 -20.58
C ARG A 180 17.32 -0.72 -20.58
N PHE A 181 16.64 0.00 -19.72
CA PHE A 181 15.18 0.04 -19.60
C PHE A 181 14.75 1.28 -18.82
N THR A 182 13.47 1.60 -18.89
CA THR A 182 12.83 2.64 -18.06
C THR A 182 12.32 2.06 -16.75
N GLU A 183 12.01 2.93 -15.76
CA GLU A 183 11.37 2.50 -14.51
C GLU A 183 10.04 1.76 -14.78
N VAL A 184 9.22 2.25 -15.69
CA VAL A 184 7.96 1.59 -16.10
C VAL A 184 8.22 0.19 -16.62
N GLN A 185 9.22 0.00 -17.47
CA GLN A 185 9.58 -1.33 -17.99
C GLN A 185 10.09 -2.27 -16.90
N ALA A 186 10.87 -1.76 -15.94
CA ALA A 186 11.29 -2.55 -14.77
C ALA A 186 10.10 -3.01 -13.92
N ARG A 187 9.12 -2.12 -13.71
CA ARG A 187 7.90 -2.43 -12.95
C ARG A 187 6.97 -3.41 -13.68
N GLN A 188 6.96 -3.38 -15.01
CA GLN A 188 6.19 -4.29 -15.87
C GLN A 188 6.81 -5.68 -16.01
N ASP A 189 8.11 -5.84 -15.72
CA ASP A 189 8.79 -7.14 -15.79
C ASP A 189 8.24 -8.11 -14.73
N LEU A 190 7.66 -9.21 -15.19
CA LEU A 190 6.99 -10.17 -14.33
C LEU A 190 7.94 -10.83 -13.32
N GLN A 191 9.16 -11.21 -13.72
CA GLN A 191 10.07 -11.89 -12.79
C GLN A 191 10.59 -10.92 -11.73
N LEU A 192 10.91 -9.69 -12.11
CA LEU A 192 11.30 -8.64 -11.19
C LEU A 192 10.17 -8.36 -10.19
N ALA A 193 8.94 -8.15 -10.66
CA ALA A 193 7.79 -7.91 -9.78
C ALA A 193 7.54 -9.07 -8.81
N LEU A 194 7.68 -10.33 -9.26
CA LEU A 194 7.56 -11.51 -8.41
C LEU A 194 8.61 -11.50 -7.30
N TRP A 195 9.90 -11.27 -7.62
CA TRP A 195 10.97 -11.25 -6.62
C TRP A 195 10.87 -10.06 -5.67
N PHE A 196 10.52 -8.88 -6.20
CA PHE A 196 10.30 -7.68 -5.41
C PHE A 196 9.19 -7.89 -4.37
N CYS A 197 8.02 -8.36 -4.81
CA CYS A 197 6.91 -8.63 -3.90
C CYS A 197 7.19 -9.78 -2.93
N TYR A 198 7.97 -10.79 -3.35
CA TYR A 198 8.44 -11.83 -2.43
C TYR A 198 9.29 -11.24 -1.30
N ALA A 199 10.29 -10.43 -1.64
CA ALA A 199 11.14 -9.82 -0.62
C ALA A 199 10.33 -8.90 0.30
N CYS A 200 9.50 -8.01 -0.26
CA CYS A 200 8.62 -7.13 0.50
C CYS A 200 7.66 -7.85 1.44
N ASN A 201 6.98 -8.91 0.98
CA ASN A 201 6.01 -9.61 1.81
C ASN A 201 6.68 -10.41 2.95
N ASN A 202 7.98 -10.68 2.85
CA ASN A 202 8.70 -11.45 3.87
C ASN A 202 9.59 -10.58 4.78
N THR A 203 9.68 -9.26 4.56
CA THR A 203 10.24 -8.33 5.58
C THR A 203 9.30 -8.18 6.79
N ASP A 204 8.08 -8.71 6.70
CA ASP A 204 7.01 -8.65 7.70
C ASP A 204 6.81 -7.24 8.28
N THR A 205 6.71 -6.25 7.41
CA THR A 205 6.58 -4.84 7.78
C THR A 205 5.55 -4.15 6.91
N TYR A 206 4.67 -3.36 7.54
CA TYR A 206 3.55 -2.71 6.86
C TYR A 206 3.98 -1.87 5.64
N GLU A 207 5.08 -1.12 5.77
CA GLU A 207 5.59 -0.28 4.70
C GLU A 207 5.92 -1.08 3.44
N TYR A 208 6.55 -2.25 3.58
CA TYR A 208 6.95 -3.06 2.45
C TYR A 208 5.77 -3.83 1.84
N TYR A 209 4.79 -4.27 2.64
CA TYR A 209 3.51 -4.74 2.10
C TYR A 209 2.83 -3.65 1.25
N TYR A 210 2.85 -2.40 1.72
CA TYR A 210 2.33 -1.27 0.95
C TYR A 210 3.13 -1.03 -0.34
N GLN A 211 4.46 -1.05 -0.29
CA GLN A 211 5.30 -0.93 -1.48
C GLN A 211 5.04 -2.05 -2.50
N ALA A 212 4.90 -3.30 -2.06
CA ALA A 212 4.50 -4.41 -2.92
C ALA A 212 3.12 -4.17 -3.56
N ALA A 213 2.14 -3.71 -2.76
CA ALA A 213 0.81 -3.40 -3.26
C ALA A 213 0.80 -2.29 -4.31
N MET A 214 1.75 -1.34 -4.24
CA MET A 214 1.94 -0.32 -5.27
C MET A 214 2.71 -0.83 -6.50
N TRP A 215 3.65 -1.76 -6.33
CA TRP A 215 4.50 -2.26 -7.41
C TRP A 215 3.77 -3.21 -8.34
N MET A 216 3.05 -4.16 -7.76
CA MET A 216 2.51 -5.30 -8.49
C MET A 216 1.62 -4.93 -9.68
N PRO A 217 0.66 -3.97 -9.59
CA PRO A 217 -0.27 -3.67 -10.68
C PRO A 217 0.37 -3.38 -12.04
N ASP A 218 1.57 -2.79 -12.06
CA ASP A 218 2.28 -2.49 -13.32
C ASP A 218 2.58 -3.77 -14.13
N SER A 219 2.71 -4.94 -13.50
CA SER A 219 3.01 -6.23 -14.13
C SER A 219 1.79 -7.15 -14.30
N GLU A 220 0.57 -6.68 -13.98
CA GLU A 220 -0.65 -7.50 -14.05
C GLU A 220 -0.90 -8.06 -15.45
N ALA A 221 -0.70 -7.26 -16.50
CA ALA A 221 -0.87 -7.70 -17.88
C ALA A 221 0.10 -8.84 -18.27
N ALA A 222 1.34 -8.80 -17.77
CA ALA A 222 2.33 -9.84 -18.00
C ALA A 222 1.98 -11.11 -17.21
N ALA A 223 1.54 -10.96 -15.96
CA ALA A 223 1.04 -12.06 -15.14
C ALA A 223 -0.17 -12.75 -15.78
N ASP A 224 -1.05 -11.97 -16.40
CA ASP A 224 -2.22 -12.44 -17.13
C ASP A 224 -1.88 -13.25 -18.36
N ALA A 225 -0.99 -12.73 -19.20
CA ALA A 225 -0.51 -13.43 -20.38
C ALA A 225 0.18 -14.75 -20.01
N ALA A 226 0.89 -14.77 -18.87
CA ALA A 226 1.56 -15.96 -18.36
C ALA A 226 0.64 -16.94 -17.61
N GLY A 227 -0.58 -16.53 -17.24
CA GLY A 227 -1.42 -17.30 -16.32
C GLY A 227 -0.76 -17.54 -14.96
N CYS A 228 -0.06 -16.55 -14.42
CA CYS A 228 0.82 -16.71 -13.25
C CYS A 228 0.05 -16.64 -11.91
N GLY A 229 -0.37 -17.78 -11.35
CA GLY A 229 -1.05 -17.82 -10.05
C GLY A 229 -0.25 -17.23 -8.90
N MET A 230 1.08 -17.38 -8.96
CA MET A 230 2.00 -16.84 -7.97
C MET A 230 1.92 -15.32 -7.85
N TRP A 231 1.78 -14.61 -8.97
CA TRP A 231 1.64 -13.15 -8.97
C TRP A 231 0.37 -12.73 -8.23
N TYR A 232 -0.75 -13.37 -8.56
CA TYR A 232 -2.05 -13.11 -7.94
C TYR A 232 -2.06 -13.36 -6.44
N TYR A 233 -1.48 -14.48 -6.02
CA TYR A 233 -1.32 -14.80 -4.61
C TYR A 233 -0.48 -13.76 -3.87
N ARG A 234 0.72 -13.45 -4.38
CA ARG A 234 1.64 -12.52 -3.71
C ARG A 234 1.05 -11.12 -3.61
N TYR A 235 0.39 -10.65 -4.67
CA TYR A 235 -0.31 -9.37 -4.64
C TYR A 235 -1.48 -9.38 -3.66
N ALA A 236 -2.29 -10.43 -3.66
CA ALA A 236 -3.40 -10.56 -2.71
C ALA A 236 -2.91 -10.58 -1.25
N CYS A 237 -1.78 -11.22 -0.93
CA CYS A 237 -1.17 -11.14 0.40
C CYS A 237 -0.80 -9.69 0.78
N ALA A 238 -0.15 -8.95 -0.11
CA ALA A 238 0.17 -7.54 0.12
C ALA A 238 -1.09 -6.71 0.42
N LEU A 239 -2.16 -6.93 -0.35
CA LEU A 239 -3.45 -6.27 -0.13
C LEU A 239 -4.08 -6.63 1.23
N VAL A 240 -3.95 -7.88 1.71
CA VAL A 240 -4.44 -8.29 3.03
C VAL A 240 -3.77 -7.47 4.13
N TYR A 241 -2.44 -7.36 4.11
CA TYR A 241 -1.67 -6.60 5.10
C TYR A 241 -1.83 -5.07 4.98
N CYS A 242 -2.32 -4.58 3.84
CA CYS A 242 -2.79 -3.20 3.69
C CYS A 242 -4.25 -3.00 4.13
N GLY A 243 -4.96 -4.03 4.58
CA GLY A 243 -6.38 -3.97 4.97
C GLY A 243 -7.36 -3.86 3.79
N ARG A 244 -6.91 -4.12 2.55
CA ARG A 244 -7.70 -4.07 1.30
C ARG A 244 -8.39 -5.42 1.02
N LEU A 245 -9.12 -5.95 2.00
CA LEU A 245 -9.60 -7.35 2.02
C LEU A 245 -10.52 -7.73 0.84
N SER A 246 -11.46 -6.86 0.46
CA SER A 246 -12.36 -7.12 -0.68
C SER A 246 -11.58 -7.26 -2.00
N GLU A 247 -10.54 -6.45 -2.16
CA GLU A 247 -9.71 -6.47 -3.35
C GLU A 247 -8.76 -7.67 -3.35
N ALA A 248 -8.15 -7.97 -2.20
CA ALA A 248 -7.34 -9.17 -1.99
C ALA A 248 -8.12 -10.44 -2.37
N ARG A 249 -9.40 -10.53 -1.95
CA ARG A 249 -10.30 -11.63 -2.33
C ARG A 249 -10.48 -11.74 -3.83
N ARG A 250 -10.81 -10.64 -4.51
CA ARG A 250 -11.02 -10.63 -5.96
C ARG A 250 -9.78 -11.12 -6.71
N TYR A 251 -8.59 -10.66 -6.29
CA TYR A 251 -7.33 -11.11 -6.89
C TYR A 251 -7.01 -12.57 -6.57
N ALA A 252 -7.23 -13.01 -5.33
CA ALA A 252 -7.05 -14.42 -4.97
C ALA A 252 -8.01 -15.34 -5.75
N GLU A 253 -9.27 -14.94 -5.96
CA GLU A 253 -10.25 -15.71 -6.74
C GLU A 253 -9.84 -15.77 -8.22
N THR A 254 -9.42 -14.64 -8.77
CA THR A 254 -8.89 -14.56 -10.14
C THR A 254 -7.65 -15.45 -10.31
N GLY A 255 -6.72 -15.41 -9.37
CA GLY A 255 -5.52 -16.24 -9.37
C GLY A 255 -5.84 -17.73 -9.35
N ALA A 256 -6.78 -18.17 -8.51
CA ALA A 256 -7.17 -19.56 -8.40
C ALA A 256 -7.92 -20.08 -9.64
N LEU A 257 -8.54 -19.19 -10.42
CA LEU A 257 -9.14 -19.51 -11.71
C LEU A 257 -8.08 -19.59 -12.83
N LYS A 258 -7.12 -18.66 -12.84
CA LYS A 258 -6.07 -18.59 -13.87
C LYS A 258 -5.04 -19.70 -13.73
N ASP A 259 -4.67 -20.03 -12.49
CA ASP A 259 -3.73 -21.09 -12.17
C ASP A 259 -4.25 -21.92 -10.99
N PRO A 260 -5.19 -22.85 -11.26
CA PRO A 260 -5.74 -23.71 -10.22
C PRO A 260 -4.69 -24.65 -9.58
N GLY A 261 -3.53 -24.82 -10.24
CA GLY A 261 -2.45 -25.68 -9.79
C GLY A 261 -1.49 -25.03 -8.80
N TYR A 262 -1.57 -23.71 -8.61
CA TYR A 262 -0.76 -23.01 -7.61
C TYR A 262 -1.43 -23.06 -6.23
N PRO A 263 -0.89 -23.85 -5.27
CA PRO A 263 -1.59 -24.20 -4.04
C PRO A 263 -1.84 -23.00 -3.13
N TRP A 264 -0.87 -22.08 -3.04
CA TRP A 264 -0.89 -21.02 -2.03
C TRP A 264 -2.02 -20.01 -2.25
N THR A 265 -2.53 -19.86 -3.48
CA THR A 265 -3.75 -19.06 -3.72
C THR A 265 -4.97 -19.68 -3.00
N TRP A 266 -5.06 -21.02 -2.95
CA TRP A 266 -6.14 -21.70 -2.23
C TRP A 266 -6.01 -21.54 -0.71
N LEU A 267 -4.78 -21.45 -0.18
CA LEU A 267 -4.54 -21.19 1.24
C LEU A 267 -5.13 -19.82 1.63
N LEU A 268 -4.74 -18.77 0.90
CA LEU A 268 -5.24 -17.42 1.12
C LEU A 268 -6.76 -17.31 0.92
N LEU A 269 -7.30 -17.97 -0.12
CA LEU A 269 -8.75 -18.02 -0.32
C LEU A 269 -9.49 -18.70 0.83
N GLY A 270 -8.91 -19.75 1.42
CA GLY A 270 -9.44 -20.39 2.62
C GLY A 270 -9.60 -19.38 3.76
N LYS A 271 -8.52 -18.66 4.09
CA LYS A 271 -8.51 -17.62 5.13
C LYS A 271 -9.54 -16.52 4.86
N LEU A 272 -9.55 -15.96 3.64
CA LEU A 272 -10.46 -14.88 3.26
C LEU A 272 -11.93 -15.34 3.25
N ARG A 273 -12.25 -16.55 2.76
CA ARG A 273 -13.62 -17.06 2.77
C ARG A 273 -14.12 -17.36 4.17
N ALA A 274 -13.26 -17.86 5.04
CA ALA A 274 -13.60 -18.06 6.45
C ALA A 274 -13.90 -16.71 7.14
N HIS A 275 -13.09 -15.69 6.88
CA HIS A 275 -13.33 -14.32 7.36
C HIS A 275 -14.71 -13.77 6.95
N ASP A 276 -15.16 -14.04 5.73
CA ASP A 276 -16.48 -13.64 5.23
C ASP A 276 -17.65 -14.47 5.79
N GLY A 277 -17.37 -15.48 6.61
CA GLY A 277 -18.37 -16.42 7.13
C GLY A 277 -18.76 -17.53 6.14
N CYS A 278 -18.07 -17.65 5.00
CA CYS A 278 -18.29 -18.67 3.98
C CYS A 278 -17.54 -19.97 4.31
N LYS A 279 -17.81 -20.56 5.49
CA LYS A 279 -17.07 -21.72 6.04
C LYS A 279 -16.98 -22.92 5.09
N THR A 280 -18.05 -23.28 4.39
CA THR A 280 -18.04 -24.39 3.43
C THR A 280 -17.06 -24.14 2.29
N GLN A 281 -17.12 -22.94 1.69
CA GLN A 281 -16.24 -22.56 0.57
C GLN A 281 -14.77 -22.41 1.01
N ALA A 282 -14.54 -22.08 2.28
CA ALA A 282 -13.21 -22.03 2.88
C ALA A 282 -12.61 -23.44 3.00
N LEU A 283 -13.39 -24.42 3.52
CA LEU A 283 -12.97 -25.82 3.62
C LEU A 283 -12.76 -26.47 2.25
N GLU A 284 -13.56 -26.10 1.23
CA GLU A 284 -13.33 -26.52 -0.15
C GLU A 284 -11.99 -26.00 -0.70
N ALA A 285 -11.59 -24.77 -0.37
CA ALA A 285 -10.29 -24.23 -0.76
C ALA A 285 -9.15 -25.00 -0.08
N VAL A 286 -9.28 -25.29 1.22
CA VAL A 286 -8.33 -26.15 1.95
C VAL A 286 -8.23 -27.54 1.34
N GLN A 287 -9.37 -28.15 0.97
CA GLN A 287 -9.38 -29.47 0.33
C GLN A 287 -8.63 -29.46 -1.01
N LYS A 288 -8.80 -28.40 -1.82
CA LYS A 288 -8.05 -28.24 -3.07
C LYS A 288 -6.55 -28.07 -2.82
N GLY A 289 -6.18 -27.27 -1.82
CA GLY A 289 -4.79 -27.10 -1.40
C GLY A 289 -4.14 -28.42 -0.98
N LEU A 290 -4.78 -29.18 -0.09
CA LEU A 290 -4.30 -30.51 0.35
C LEU A 290 -4.26 -31.55 -0.77
N ALA A 291 -5.09 -31.40 -1.81
CA ALA A 291 -5.00 -32.27 -2.99
C ALA A 291 -3.76 -31.97 -3.84
N LEU A 292 -3.29 -30.71 -3.84
CA LEU A 292 -2.07 -30.28 -4.54
C LEU A 292 -0.81 -30.57 -3.70
N VAL A 293 -0.88 -30.35 -2.37
CA VAL A 293 0.22 -30.58 -1.42
C VAL A 293 -0.27 -31.44 -0.24
N PRO A 294 -0.29 -32.78 -0.40
CA PRO A 294 -0.80 -33.67 0.64
C PRO A 294 0.00 -33.60 1.94
N GLY A 295 -0.69 -33.39 3.06
CA GLY A 295 -0.08 -33.37 4.39
C GLY A 295 0.64 -32.06 4.75
N ASP A 296 0.45 -31.01 3.96
CA ASP A 296 1.00 -29.69 4.23
C ASP A 296 0.51 -29.11 5.57
N TYR A 297 1.44 -28.59 6.36
CA TYR A 297 1.19 -28.09 7.72
C TYR A 297 0.21 -26.91 7.71
N GLU A 298 0.44 -25.91 6.86
CA GLU A 298 -0.35 -24.69 6.80
C GLU A 298 -1.83 -24.99 6.48
N PHE A 299 -2.07 -25.89 5.52
CA PHE A 299 -3.44 -26.28 5.18
C PHE A 299 -4.13 -27.08 6.29
N LEU A 300 -3.39 -27.95 7.01
CA LEU A 300 -3.94 -28.72 8.12
C LEU A 300 -4.28 -27.82 9.31
N THR A 301 -3.41 -26.86 9.63
CA THR A 301 -3.64 -25.83 10.65
C THR A 301 -4.86 -24.99 10.28
N LEU A 302 -4.89 -24.44 9.06
CA LEU A 302 -6.01 -23.64 8.57
C LEU A 302 -7.34 -24.40 8.62
N GLN A 303 -7.34 -25.71 8.31
CA GLN A 303 -8.55 -26.54 8.44
C GLN A 303 -9.10 -26.52 9.87
N GLN A 304 -8.22 -26.70 10.86
CA GLN A 304 -8.60 -26.74 12.28
C GLN A 304 -9.10 -25.38 12.74
N GLU A 305 -8.44 -24.31 12.35
CA GLU A 305 -8.81 -22.94 12.69
C GLU A 305 -10.17 -22.53 12.10
N ILE A 306 -10.43 -22.88 10.84
CA ILE A 306 -11.75 -22.66 10.21
C ILE A 306 -12.83 -23.44 10.97
N LEU A 307 -12.52 -24.66 11.41
CA LEU A 307 -13.45 -25.48 12.21
C LEU A 307 -13.71 -24.85 13.59
N ALA A 308 -12.68 -24.29 14.23
CA ALA A 308 -12.74 -23.59 15.51
C ALA A 308 -13.38 -22.19 15.42
N GLY A 309 -13.48 -21.61 14.22
CA GLY A 309 -14.02 -20.27 14.02
C GLY A 309 -13.01 -19.16 14.33
N ALA A 310 -11.72 -19.40 14.06
CA ALA A 310 -10.66 -18.42 14.20
C ALA A 310 -10.93 -17.18 13.32
N SER A 311 -10.49 -16.02 13.80
CA SER A 311 -10.48 -14.78 13.02
C SER A 311 -9.41 -14.81 11.94
N LEU A 312 -9.50 -13.90 10.95
CA LEU A 312 -8.46 -13.76 9.93
C LEU A 312 -7.08 -13.50 10.54
N GLU A 313 -7.03 -12.66 11.57
CA GLU A 313 -5.79 -12.29 12.24
C GLU A 313 -5.20 -13.44 13.05
N GLN A 314 -6.04 -14.35 13.57
CA GLN A 314 -5.58 -15.60 14.19
C GLN A 314 -4.97 -16.54 13.13
N MET A 315 -5.66 -16.71 11.99
CA MET A 315 -5.18 -17.53 10.88
C MET A 315 -3.90 -17.01 10.20
N GLU A 316 -3.52 -15.75 10.43
CA GLU A 316 -2.24 -15.17 9.97
C GLU A 316 -1.14 -15.19 11.04
N TYR A 317 -1.48 -15.52 12.28
CA TYR A 317 -0.52 -15.60 13.38
C TYR A 317 0.20 -16.94 13.41
N HIS A 318 0.88 -17.25 12.30
CA HIS A 318 1.64 -18.49 12.12
C HIS A 318 2.99 -18.28 11.44
N TRP A 319 3.95 -19.14 11.76
CA TRP A 319 5.18 -19.31 10.98
C TRP A 319 5.05 -20.49 10.03
N ILE A 320 5.73 -20.40 8.87
CA ILE A 320 5.71 -21.47 7.86
C ILE A 320 6.44 -22.73 8.37
N ASP A 321 7.50 -22.55 9.17
CA ASP A 321 8.20 -23.67 9.80
C ASP A 321 7.39 -24.21 10.99
N PRO A 322 7.00 -25.50 11.01
CA PRO A 322 6.16 -26.05 12.07
C PRO A 322 6.77 -26.01 13.47
N THR A 323 8.10 -26.05 13.59
CA THR A 323 8.77 -26.00 14.91
C THR A 323 8.74 -24.58 15.43
N ALA A 324 9.14 -23.61 14.60
CA ALA A 324 9.07 -22.20 14.95
C ALA A 324 7.63 -21.78 15.25
N ASP A 325 6.65 -22.28 14.49
CA ASP A 325 5.25 -22.02 14.74
C ASP A 325 4.79 -22.59 16.08
N GLY A 326 5.17 -23.83 16.40
CA GLY A 326 4.93 -24.42 17.72
C GLY A 326 5.48 -23.57 18.86
N ASP A 327 6.71 -23.08 18.73
CA ASP A 327 7.34 -22.20 19.71
C ASP A 327 6.61 -20.85 19.85
N LEU A 328 6.09 -20.31 18.74
CA LEU A 328 5.24 -19.10 18.73
C LEU A 328 3.93 -19.36 19.48
N GLN A 329 3.22 -20.44 19.16
CA GLN A 329 1.92 -20.77 19.76
C GLN A 329 2.04 -21.10 21.26
N ASP A 330 3.14 -21.74 21.67
CA ASP A 330 3.41 -22.07 23.08
C ASP A 330 4.01 -20.90 23.88
N GLY A 331 4.35 -19.78 23.23
CA GLY A 331 5.00 -18.62 23.85
C GLY A 331 6.43 -18.90 24.31
N GLN A 332 7.13 -19.82 23.63
CA GLN A 332 8.51 -20.24 23.91
C GLN A 332 9.55 -19.52 23.04
N GLY A 333 9.12 -18.83 21.97
CA GLY A 333 9.99 -18.02 21.11
C GLY A 333 10.33 -16.62 21.69
N PRO A 334 11.19 -15.84 20.99
CA PRO A 334 11.47 -14.46 21.36
C PRO A 334 10.19 -13.61 21.39
N GLN A 335 9.95 -12.91 22.51
CA GLN A 335 8.75 -12.08 22.66
C GLN A 335 8.71 -10.93 21.65
N GLU A 336 9.88 -10.42 21.24
CA GLU A 336 10.00 -9.34 20.26
C GLU A 336 9.43 -9.76 18.90
N ASP A 337 9.84 -10.91 18.38
CA ASP A 337 9.33 -11.47 17.11
C ASP A 337 7.80 -11.66 17.15
N ALA A 338 7.28 -12.18 18.28
CA ALA A 338 5.85 -12.36 18.48
C ALA A 338 5.10 -11.02 18.50
N ASP A 339 5.66 -10.00 19.16
CA ASP A 339 5.10 -8.65 19.22
C ASP A 339 5.14 -7.96 17.85
N GLU A 340 6.23 -8.11 17.08
CA GLU A 340 6.38 -7.57 15.73
C GLU A 340 5.36 -8.17 14.76
N LYS A 341 5.22 -9.49 14.77
CA LYS A 341 4.21 -10.18 13.95
C LYS A 341 2.79 -9.68 14.28
N MET A 342 2.47 -9.55 15.57
CA MET A 342 1.17 -9.02 16.01
C MET A 342 0.95 -7.56 15.59
N ARG A 343 1.98 -6.72 15.62
CA ARG A 343 1.90 -5.32 15.15
C ARG A 343 1.52 -5.27 13.67
N VAL A 344 2.09 -6.14 12.85
CA VAL A 344 1.87 -6.12 11.40
C VAL A 344 0.52 -6.73 11.04
N ILE A 345 0.13 -7.82 11.70
CA ILE A 345 -1.23 -8.40 11.64
C ILE A 345 -2.30 -7.38 12.06
N SER A 346 -1.97 -6.45 12.96
CA SER A 346 -2.88 -5.37 13.36
C SER A 346 -3.32 -4.49 12.18
N CYS A 347 -2.61 -4.51 11.05
CA CYS A 347 -2.97 -3.78 9.83
C CYS A 347 -4.03 -4.48 8.96
N ILE A 348 -4.49 -5.69 9.31
CA ILE A 348 -5.36 -6.49 8.44
C ILE A 348 -6.84 -6.14 8.58
N VAL A 349 -7.44 -6.30 9.77
CA VAL A 349 -8.89 -6.09 9.96
C VAL A 349 -9.18 -4.80 10.71
N THR A 350 -9.99 -3.91 10.14
CA THR A 350 -10.41 -2.70 10.86
C THR A 350 -11.51 -3.01 11.90
N ASP A 351 -11.38 -2.48 13.12
CA ASP A 351 -12.51 -2.35 14.06
C ASP A 351 -13.29 -1.05 13.74
N PRO A 352 -14.47 -1.12 13.11
CA PRO A 352 -15.17 0.09 12.67
C PRO A 352 -15.67 0.93 13.83
N LYS A 353 -15.92 0.34 15.00
CA LYS A 353 -16.39 1.06 16.19
C LYS A 353 -15.24 1.87 16.79
N ARG A 354 -14.07 1.27 16.95
CA ARG A 354 -12.89 1.95 17.48
C ARG A 354 -12.33 2.97 16.49
N LEU A 355 -12.36 2.70 15.18
CA LEU A 355 -12.00 3.71 14.17
C LEU A 355 -12.91 4.95 14.25
N ARG A 356 -14.23 4.77 14.42
CA ARG A 356 -15.14 5.91 14.66
C ARG A 356 -14.83 6.67 15.95
N GLN A 357 -14.35 5.98 17.00
CA GLN A 357 -13.90 6.63 18.22
C GLN A 357 -12.64 7.47 17.98
N PHE A 358 -11.68 6.95 17.21
CA PHE A 358 -10.50 7.69 16.79
C PHE A 358 -10.89 8.97 16.03
N TYR A 359 -11.76 8.87 15.01
CA TYR A 359 -12.25 10.05 14.29
C TYR A 359 -12.91 11.07 15.20
N LYS A 360 -13.72 10.61 16.16
CA LYS A 360 -14.37 11.51 17.13
C LYS A 360 -13.37 12.16 18.07
N LEU A 361 -12.38 11.42 18.53
CA LEU A 361 -11.34 11.88 19.44
C LEU A 361 -10.53 13.02 18.80
N PHE A 362 -10.04 12.80 17.57
CA PHE A 362 -9.22 13.77 16.85
C PHE A 362 -10.03 14.77 16.02
N ARG A 363 -11.35 14.58 15.93
CA ARG A 363 -12.29 15.38 15.11
C ARG A 363 -11.92 15.39 13.62
N CYS A 364 -11.43 14.25 13.12
CA CYS A 364 -10.99 14.09 11.74
C CYS A 364 -12.09 14.57 10.79
N GLN A 365 -11.74 15.54 9.94
CA GLN A 365 -12.58 15.96 8.82
C GLN A 365 -12.02 15.31 7.54
N PRO A 366 -12.88 14.90 6.59
CA PRO A 366 -12.41 14.32 5.33
C PRO A 366 -11.45 15.20 4.52
N THR A 367 -11.39 16.51 4.81
CA THR A 367 -10.49 17.48 4.16
C THR A 367 -9.09 17.52 4.75
N ASP A 368 -8.94 17.12 6.01
CA ASP A 368 -7.70 17.31 6.79
C ASP A 368 -7.03 15.97 7.12
N TYR A 369 -7.54 14.87 6.56
CA TYR A 369 -7.14 13.52 6.90
C TYR A 369 -6.92 12.65 5.64
N GLU A 370 -5.67 12.24 5.46
CA GLU A 370 -5.23 11.30 4.44
C GLU A 370 -5.20 9.89 5.03
N ARG A 371 -5.83 8.93 4.35
CA ARG A 371 -6.01 7.55 4.85
C ARG A 371 -5.08 6.60 4.11
N ASN A 372 -4.35 5.77 4.86
CA ASN A 372 -3.70 4.56 4.35
C ASN A 372 -2.74 4.80 3.16
N CYS A 373 -2.00 5.92 3.12
CA CYS A 373 -1.26 6.32 1.92
C CYS A 373 0.13 6.96 2.17
N PRO A 374 1.19 6.15 2.41
CA PRO A 374 1.12 4.81 2.99
C PRO A 374 0.55 4.86 4.41
N TYR A 375 0.69 6.01 5.07
CA TYR A 375 0.34 6.24 6.44
C TYR A 375 -0.99 6.99 6.55
N CYS A 376 -1.56 6.98 7.75
CA CYS A 376 -2.67 7.87 8.06
C CYS A 376 -2.13 9.18 8.59
N THR A 377 -2.41 10.28 7.88
CA THR A 377 -1.89 11.60 8.21
C THR A 377 -3.05 12.54 8.51
N LEU A 378 -3.04 13.14 9.69
CA LEU A 378 -3.98 14.18 10.08
C LEU A 378 -3.25 15.53 10.12
N HIS A 379 -3.68 16.48 9.28
CA HIS A 379 -3.21 17.86 9.31
C HIS A 379 -3.81 18.58 10.52
N TYR A 380 -3.07 18.53 11.63
CA TYR A 380 -3.55 18.93 12.94
C TYR A 380 -3.22 20.39 13.26
N LYS A 381 -3.98 21.02 14.17
CA LYS A 381 -3.70 22.38 14.65
C LYS A 381 -3.48 22.41 16.16
N VAL A 382 -2.22 22.39 16.58
CA VAL A 382 -1.82 22.58 17.98
C VAL A 382 -2.25 23.96 18.45
N ARG A 383 -2.93 24.01 19.62
CA ARG A 383 -3.58 25.23 20.17
C ARG A 383 -4.46 25.97 19.15
N ARG A 384 -5.06 25.24 18.19
CA ARG A 384 -5.87 25.76 17.08
C ARG A 384 -5.16 26.74 16.13
N LYS A 385 -3.83 26.87 16.24
CA LYS A 385 -3.06 27.88 15.51
C LYS A 385 -1.88 27.31 14.73
N TYR A 386 -1.15 26.37 15.33
CA TYR A 386 0.11 25.88 14.77
C TYR A 386 -0.15 24.59 13.99
N PRO A 387 0.02 24.60 12.65
CA PRO A 387 -0.14 23.40 11.85
C PRO A 387 0.95 22.39 12.22
N VAL A 388 0.56 21.12 12.35
CA VAL A 388 1.44 19.99 12.64
C VAL A 388 0.89 18.77 11.91
N ASP A 389 1.73 18.05 11.19
CA ASP A 389 1.33 16.77 10.61
C ASP A 389 1.40 15.67 11.66
N LEU A 390 0.26 15.08 11.99
CA LEU A 390 0.16 13.93 12.88
C LEU A 390 0.10 12.67 12.02
N VAL A 391 1.25 12.02 11.86
CA VAL A 391 1.44 10.85 11.00
C VAL A 391 1.44 9.59 11.86
N PHE A 392 0.42 8.77 11.69
CA PHE A 392 0.40 7.40 12.21
C PHE A 392 1.06 6.52 11.15
N ARG A 393 2.26 5.99 11.42
CA ARG A 393 3.04 5.14 10.51
C ARG A 393 2.44 3.73 10.39
N MET A 394 1.17 3.69 9.97
CA MET A 394 0.30 2.52 9.84
C MET A 394 -1.01 2.89 9.13
N ASN A 395 -1.83 1.89 8.81
CA ASN A 395 -3.18 2.10 8.28
C ASN A 395 -4.25 2.22 9.39
N GLU A 396 -5.49 2.47 8.97
CA GLU A 396 -6.63 2.59 9.88
C GLU A 396 -6.98 1.31 10.63
N ALA A 397 -6.68 0.15 10.06
CA ALA A 397 -6.90 -1.11 10.73
C ALA A 397 -6.04 -1.19 12.00
N ALA A 398 -4.76 -0.81 11.91
CA ALA A 398 -3.88 -0.73 13.06
C ALA A 398 -4.30 0.36 14.05
N ILE A 399 -4.63 1.57 13.57
CA ILE A 399 -5.12 2.67 14.43
C ILE A 399 -6.34 2.23 15.24
N SER A 400 -7.26 1.49 14.62
CA SER A 400 -8.47 1.02 15.27
C SER A 400 -8.20 0.06 16.44
N LYS A 401 -6.99 -0.51 16.54
CA LYS A 401 -6.57 -1.41 17.62
C LYS A 401 -5.73 -0.73 18.70
N ILE A 402 -5.33 0.53 18.51
CA ILE A 402 -4.63 1.29 19.54
C ILE A 402 -5.56 1.54 20.74
N ASP A 403 -5.00 1.47 21.95
CA ASP A 403 -5.71 1.83 23.18
C ASP A 403 -6.25 3.28 23.12
N PRO A 404 -7.58 3.48 23.23
CA PRO A 404 -8.20 4.80 23.21
C PRO A 404 -7.72 5.74 24.32
N ASP A 405 -7.34 5.23 25.49
CA ASP A 405 -6.86 6.05 26.59
C ASP A 405 -5.43 6.55 26.31
N TRP A 406 -4.60 5.70 25.68
CA TRP A 406 -3.29 6.12 25.20
C TRP A 406 -3.38 7.18 24.10
N LEU A 407 -4.30 7.03 23.13
CA LEU A 407 -4.53 8.05 22.10
C LEU A 407 -4.99 9.38 22.70
N ARG A 408 -5.85 9.33 23.73
CA ARG A 408 -6.31 10.54 24.45
C ARG A 408 -5.14 11.24 25.13
N LEU A 409 -4.25 10.50 25.77
CA LEU A 409 -3.05 11.05 26.39
C LEU A 409 -2.15 11.74 25.36
N GLN A 410 -1.89 11.14 24.20
CA GLN A 410 -1.08 11.79 23.16
C GLN A 410 -1.75 13.06 22.64
N LYS A 411 -3.07 13.03 22.46
CA LYS A 411 -3.85 14.21 22.08
C LYS A 411 -3.77 15.34 23.12
N GLU A 412 -3.85 15.02 24.41
CA GLU A 412 -3.71 16.01 25.49
C GLU A 412 -2.32 16.66 25.47
N ARG A 413 -1.27 15.87 25.26
CA ARG A 413 0.10 16.37 25.11
C ARG A 413 0.22 17.34 23.93
N LEU A 414 -0.41 17.03 22.79
CA LEU A 414 -0.48 17.95 21.64
C LEU A 414 -1.27 19.22 21.96
N ASP A 415 -2.48 19.09 22.51
CA ASP A 415 -3.38 20.23 22.73
C ASP A 415 -2.84 21.24 23.75
N ASP A 416 -2.18 20.76 24.80
CA ASP A 416 -1.53 21.61 25.80
C ASP A 416 -0.34 22.38 25.22
N GLY A 417 0.18 21.95 24.07
CA GLY A 417 1.31 22.58 23.37
C GLY A 417 2.66 22.34 24.05
N ARG A 418 2.77 21.32 24.92
CA ARG A 418 4.04 21.00 25.59
C ARG A 418 5.13 20.50 24.64
N TRP A 419 4.72 20.01 23.47
CA TRP A 419 5.60 19.60 22.38
C TRP A 419 5.81 20.70 21.34
N LEU A 420 5.18 21.87 21.46
CA LEU A 420 5.16 22.85 20.38
C LEU A 420 6.55 23.45 20.07
N THR A 421 7.39 23.65 21.09
CA THR A 421 8.73 24.21 20.90
C THR A 421 9.76 23.38 21.64
N ARG A 422 10.95 23.26 21.04
CA ARG A 422 12.07 22.53 21.62
C ARG A 422 13.38 23.23 21.36
N ARG A 423 14.21 23.31 22.39
CA ARG A 423 15.60 23.76 22.27
C ARG A 423 16.50 22.55 22.03
N ALA A 424 17.16 22.50 20.88
CA ALA A 424 18.13 21.46 20.54
C ALA A 424 19.52 21.79 21.09
N ARG A 425 19.95 23.06 20.98
CA ARG A 425 21.23 23.59 21.47
C ARG A 425 21.05 25.00 22.04
N LEU A 426 22.12 25.61 22.56
CA LEU A 426 22.06 26.94 23.19
C LEU A 426 21.41 28.02 22.31
N ASP A 427 21.60 27.95 21.01
CA ASP A 427 21.15 28.91 20.00
C ASP A 427 20.14 28.31 19.00
N VAL A 428 19.87 27.01 19.08
CA VAL A 428 18.95 26.31 18.16
C VAL A 428 17.66 25.97 18.88
N THR A 429 16.58 26.66 18.48
CA THR A 429 15.20 26.35 18.85
C THR A 429 14.46 25.91 17.59
N GLY A 430 13.56 24.95 17.74
CA GLY A 430 12.66 24.54 16.67
C GLY A 430 11.21 24.53 17.12
N THR A 431 10.34 24.72 16.14
CA THR A 431 8.89 24.61 16.25
C THR A 431 8.45 23.25 15.72
N LEU A 432 7.54 22.58 16.42
CA LEU A 432 7.02 21.27 16.04
C LEU A 432 6.41 21.33 14.64
N ASP A 433 6.85 20.42 13.79
CA ASP A 433 6.43 20.31 12.40
C ASP A 433 5.63 19.02 12.20
N THR A 434 6.20 17.89 12.63
CA THR A 434 5.61 16.57 12.41
C THR A 434 5.68 15.72 13.68
N VAL A 435 4.64 14.93 13.92
CA VAL A 435 4.55 13.94 15.00
C VAL A 435 4.40 12.57 14.35
N LEU A 436 5.32 11.65 14.64
CA LEU A 436 5.26 10.28 14.15
C LEU A 436 4.79 9.36 15.28
N ILE A 437 3.79 8.53 15.00
CA ILE A 437 3.30 7.47 15.90
C ILE A 437 3.47 6.12 15.21
N ASP A 438 4.24 5.24 15.83
CA ASP A 438 4.57 3.92 15.31
C ASP A 438 3.62 2.82 15.74
N LEU A 439 3.63 1.70 15.01
CA LEU A 439 2.89 0.48 15.36
C LEU A 439 3.25 -0.01 16.78
N GLY A 440 4.52 0.12 17.17
CA GLY A 440 5.00 -0.17 18.52
C GLY A 440 4.56 0.84 19.60
N ARG A 441 3.78 1.87 19.22
CA ARG A 441 3.39 3.02 20.07
C ARG A 441 4.55 3.89 20.51
N THR A 442 5.67 3.84 19.79
CA THR A 442 6.76 4.82 19.91
C THR A 442 6.29 6.15 19.32
N VAL A 443 6.62 7.25 19.99
CA VAL A 443 6.34 8.61 19.51
C VAL A 443 7.67 9.29 19.22
N SER A 444 7.78 9.90 18.05
CA SER A 444 8.88 10.82 17.75
C SER A 444 8.35 12.14 17.21
N LEU A 445 9.12 13.19 17.46
CA LEU A 445 8.74 14.57 17.16
C LEU A 445 9.81 15.19 16.28
N ILE A 446 9.40 15.71 15.13
CA ILE A 446 10.26 16.43 14.19
C ILE A 446 9.98 17.93 14.34
N TYR A 447 11.05 18.69 14.55
CA TYR A 447 11.00 20.13 14.72
C TYR A 447 11.71 20.82 13.57
N LYS A 448 11.07 21.85 13.00
CA LYS A 448 11.70 22.78 12.06
C LYS A 448 12.46 23.84 12.84
N VAL A 449 13.72 24.08 12.49
CA VAL A 449 14.57 25.07 13.14
C VAL A 449 14.07 26.49 12.83
N ASP A 450 13.90 27.30 13.88
CA ASP A 450 13.38 28.65 13.76
C ASP A 450 14.35 29.53 12.94
N GLY A 451 13.85 30.14 11.86
CA GLY A 451 14.65 31.01 10.99
C GLY A 451 15.50 30.31 9.93
N ALA A 452 15.42 28.98 9.82
CA ALA A 452 16.00 28.20 8.73
C ALA A 452 14.90 27.65 7.81
N GLU A 453 15.14 27.63 6.49
CA GLU A 453 14.13 27.16 5.53
C GLU A 453 13.94 25.65 5.58
N ASP A 454 15.01 24.86 5.63
CA ASP A 454 14.95 23.39 5.51
C ASP A 454 15.86 22.66 6.53
N GLN A 455 15.95 23.17 7.76
CA GLN A 455 16.67 22.47 8.82
C GLN A 455 15.69 21.89 9.82
N PHE A 456 15.87 20.60 10.12
CA PHE A 456 15.02 19.84 11.02
C PHE A 456 15.85 19.06 12.05
N PHE A 457 15.25 18.74 13.19
CA PHE A 457 15.79 17.75 14.13
C PHE A 457 14.68 16.90 14.73
N GLN A 458 14.98 15.64 15.04
CA GLN A 458 14.04 14.67 15.59
C GLN A 458 14.41 14.28 17.01
N VAL A 459 13.40 14.00 17.83
CA VAL A 459 13.56 13.44 19.18
C VAL A 459 12.56 12.30 19.40
N TRP A 460 12.92 11.36 20.26
CA TRP A 460 12.11 10.19 20.59
C TRP A 460 11.63 10.25 22.02
N LEU A 461 10.44 9.68 22.25
CA LEU A 461 9.76 9.69 23.53
C LEU A 461 9.49 8.28 24.05
N ASP A 462 9.64 8.08 25.36
CA ASP A 462 9.11 6.92 26.07
C ASP A 462 7.58 7.00 26.24
N SER A 463 6.99 5.97 26.86
CA SER A 463 5.55 5.93 27.16
C SER A 463 5.08 7.12 28.02
N ASP A 464 5.93 7.59 28.93
CA ASP A 464 5.66 8.71 29.84
C ASP A 464 5.86 10.08 29.17
N GLY A 465 6.40 10.09 27.94
CA GLY A 465 6.65 11.28 27.14
C GLY A 465 7.98 11.95 27.45
N ASN A 466 8.91 11.27 28.12
CA ASN A 466 10.27 11.73 28.36
C ASN A 466 11.16 11.41 27.18
N LEU A 467 12.26 12.16 27.03
CA LEU A 467 13.23 11.90 25.97
C LEU A 467 13.92 10.55 26.16
N THR A 468 14.08 9.84 25.05
CA THR A 468 14.90 8.65 24.95
C THR A 468 15.96 8.83 23.87
N SER A 469 16.93 7.90 23.85
CA SER A 469 17.75 7.69 22.67
C SER A 469 16.86 7.34 21.47
N PRO A 470 17.35 7.58 20.24
CA PRO A 470 16.75 6.96 19.06
C PRO A 470 16.63 5.44 19.28
N PRO A 471 15.58 4.79 18.75
CA PRO A 471 15.56 3.34 18.68
C PRO A 471 16.80 2.87 17.91
N ASP A 472 17.43 1.78 18.36
CA ASP A 472 18.56 1.18 17.66
C ASP A 472 18.13 0.92 16.22
N SER A 473 18.84 1.49 15.24
CA SER A 473 18.44 1.41 13.83
C SER A 473 18.60 0.01 13.25
N GLY A 474 19.14 -0.96 14.00
CA GLY A 474 19.43 -2.32 13.51
C GLY A 474 20.46 -2.36 12.38
N GLU A 475 20.95 -1.20 11.94
CA GLU A 475 22.12 -1.06 11.10
C GLU A 475 23.34 -1.32 12.00
N GLU A 476 23.89 -2.53 11.92
CA GLU A 476 25.29 -2.71 12.26
C GLU A 476 26.09 -1.73 11.39
N ASP A 477 26.44 -0.57 11.97
CA ASP A 477 27.49 0.28 11.44
C ASP A 477 28.74 -0.59 11.31
N GLY A 478 28.99 -1.06 10.10
CA GLY A 478 30.28 -1.60 9.67
C GLY A 478 31.31 -0.47 9.67
N ALA A 479 31.62 0.05 10.86
CA ALA A 479 32.79 0.87 11.08
C ALA A 479 33.97 -0.10 11.26
N ASP A 480 34.69 -0.32 10.15
CA ASP A 480 36.09 -0.71 10.17
C ASP A 480 36.88 0.33 11.00
N ASP A 481 36.98 0.10 12.30
CA ASP A 481 38.05 0.68 13.11
C ASP A 481 39.31 -0.18 12.90
N GLU A 482 40.02 0.07 11.80
CA GLU A 482 41.43 -0.29 11.69
C GLU A 482 42.25 0.61 12.64
N ALA A 483 42.86 -0.02 13.65
CA ALA A 483 44.00 0.49 14.40
C ALA A 483 45.24 -0.35 14.10
#